data_AF-A0A3Q9JQK1-F1
#
_entry.id   AF-A0A3Q9JQK1-F1
#
_cell.length_a   1.000
_cell.length_b   1.000
_cell.length_c   1.000
_cell.angle_alpha   90.00
_cell.angle_beta   90.00
_cell.angle_gamma   90.00
#
_symmetry.space_group_name_H-M   'P 1'
#
loop_
_entity.id
_entity.type
_entity.pdbx_description
1 polymer ?
#
loop_
_entity_poly.entity_id
_entity_poly.type
_entity_poly.pdbx_seq_one_letter_code
_entity_poly.pdbx_strand_id
1 'polypeptide(L)' 'FIDLCILMGCDYTDSIRGIGPKKSIELIRNHKSIDTILNSIDKDKYPPPENWNFQGARELFKHPEVTDPETIDLKWVE' A
#
# COMPACT_ATOMS: atom_id res chain seq x y z
N PHE A 1 5.27 3.54 5.25
CA PHE A 1 5.53 3.86 3.83
C PHE A 1 4.66 3.00 2.92
N ILE A 2 4.68 1.67 3.02
CA ILE A 2 3.80 0.77 2.23
C ILE A 2 2.33 1.20 2.29
N ASP A 3 1.80 1.44 3.49
CA ASP A 3 0.43 1.93 3.68
C ASP A 3 0.13 3.26 2.97
N LEU A 4 1.11 4.14 2.86
CA LEU A 4 0.97 5.38 2.10
C LEU A 4 0.83 5.06 0.61
N CYS A 5 1.66 4.16 0.07
CA CYS A 5 1.59 3.75 -1.34
C CYS A 5 0.26 3.10 -1.67
N ILE A 6 -0.24 2.21 -0.81
CA ILE A 6 -1.54 1.56 -1.01
C ILE A 6 -2.68 2.60 -1.01
N LEU A 7 -2.66 3.58 -0.09
CA LEU A 7 -3.68 4.64 -0.06
C LEU A 7 -3.63 5.57 -1.27
N MET A 8 -2.45 5.83 -1.83
CA MET A 8 -2.29 6.62 -3.05
C MET A 8 -2.76 5.88 -4.32
N GLY A 9 -2.94 4.56 -4.22
CA GLY A 9 -3.20 3.66 -5.34
C GLY A 9 -1.96 2.86 -5.73
N CYS A 10 -2.13 1.54 -5.84
CA CYS A 10 -1.14 0.63 -6.40
C CYS A 10 -1.83 -0.43 -7.27
N ASP A 11 -1.06 -1.28 -7.94
CA ASP A 11 -1.59 -2.24 -8.91
C ASP A 11 -2.17 -3.52 -8.26
N TYR A 12 -2.01 -3.68 -6.94
CA TYR A 12 -2.31 -4.95 -6.25
C TYR A 12 -3.66 -4.97 -5.53
N THR A 13 -4.31 -3.82 -5.36
CA THR A 13 -5.60 -3.69 -4.68
C THR A 13 -6.24 -2.35 -5.01
N ASP A 14 -7.55 -2.22 -4.80
CA ASP A 14 -8.26 -0.97 -4.97
C ASP A 14 -7.79 0.12 -3.99
N SER A 15 -8.24 1.35 -4.18
CA SER A 15 -7.98 2.47 -3.26
C SER A 15 -9.28 3.13 -2.81
N ILE A 16 -9.22 3.90 -1.72
CA ILE A 16 -10.39 4.60 -1.19
C ILE A 16 -10.69 5.80 -2.09
N ARG A 17 -11.85 5.78 -2.76
CA ARG A 17 -12.27 6.86 -3.67
C ARG A 17 -12.28 8.20 -2.95
N GLY A 18 -11.66 9.21 -3.57
CA GLY A 18 -11.57 10.56 -3.01
C GLY A 18 -10.38 10.78 -2.06
N ILE A 19 -9.60 9.75 -1.74
CA ILE A 19 -8.33 9.87 -1.00
C ILE A 19 -7.17 9.82 -2.01
N GLY A 20 -6.66 10.98 -2.39
CA GLY A 20 -5.47 11.11 -3.26
C GLY A 20 -4.16 11.32 -2.47
N PRO A 21 -3.04 11.66 -3.15
CA PRO A 21 -1.73 11.78 -2.53
C PRO A 21 -1.66 12.75 -1.34
N LYS A 22 -2.22 13.95 -1.48
CA LYS A 22 -2.23 14.97 -0.41
C LYS A 22 -2.92 14.45 0.86
N LYS A 23 -4.09 13.84 0.71
CA LYS A 23 -4.88 13.34 1.84
C LYS A 23 -4.27 12.08 2.45
N SER A 24 -3.69 11.21 1.62
CA SER A 24 -2.98 10.00 2.07
C SER A 24 -1.80 10.36 2.99
N ILE A 25 -1.02 11.38 2.62
CA ILE A 25 0.10 11.86 3.46
C ILE A 25 -0.40 12.40 4.81
N GLU A 26 -1.46 13.21 4.81
CA GLU A 26 -2.07 13.75 6.03
C GLU A 26 -2.54 12.62 6.96
N LEU A 27 -3.31 11.67 6.42
CA LEU A 27 -3.85 10.53 7.18
C LEU A 27 -2.75 9.65 7.75
N ILE A 28 -1.72 9.31 6.97
CA ILE A 28 -0.61 8.48 7.44
C ILE A 28 0.22 9.20 8.51
N ARG A 29 0.41 10.52 8.41
CA ARG A 29 1.11 11.28 9.45
C ARG A 29 0.36 11.26 10.78
N ASN A 30 -0.96 11.35 10.75
CA ASN A 30 -1.80 11.41 11.93
C ASN A 30 -2.08 10.03 12.54
N HIS A 31 -2.33 9.01 11.71
CA HIS A 31 -2.87 7.71 12.14
C HIS A 31 -1.90 6.54 11.94
N LYS A 32 -0.77 6.75 11.25
CA LYS A 32 0.35 5.80 11.03
C LYS A 32 0.06 4.57 10.16
N SER A 33 -1.15 4.00 10.19
CA SER A 33 -1.53 2.80 9.43
C SER A 33 -2.93 2.87 8.83
N ILE A 34 -3.18 2.10 7.76
CA ILE A 34 -4.51 1.96 7.14
C ILE A 34 -5.53 1.45 8.17
N ASP A 35 -5.15 0.49 9.01
CA ASP A 35 -6.04 -0.08 10.05
C ASP A 35 -6.55 1.02 11.00
N THR A 36 -5.68 1.94 11.41
CA THR A 36 -6.06 3.06 12.30
C THR A 36 -6.87 4.11 11.55
N ILE A 37 -6.53 4.37 10.28
CA ILE A 37 -7.28 5.29 9.41
C ILE A 37 -8.71 4.81 9.24
N LEU A 38 -8.94 3.52 9.01
CA LEU A 38 -10.28 2.95 8.84
C LEU A 38 -11.17 3.10 10.09
N ASN A 39 -10.56 3.26 11.27
CA ASN A 39 -11.30 3.53 12.51
C ASN A 39 -11.59 5.02 12.73
N SER A 40 -10.89 5.93 12.04
CA SER A 40 -10.99 7.37 12.26
C SER A 40 -11.61 8.17 11.11
N ILE A 41 -11.68 7.61 9.90
CA ILE A 41 -12.28 8.30 8.75
C ILE A 41 -13.81 8.24 8.75
N ASP A 42 -14.40 9.26 8.16
CA ASP A 42 -15.81 9.26 7.76
C ASP A 42 -16.02 8.30 6.58
N LYS A 43 -16.67 7.16 6.85
CA LYS A 43 -16.91 6.09 5.87
C LYS A 43 -18.06 6.40 4.90
N ASP A 44 -18.95 7.33 5.24
CA ASP A 44 -20.01 7.77 4.33
C ASP A 44 -19.40 8.64 3.23
N LYS A 45 -18.42 9.47 3.59
CA LYS A 45 -17.67 10.31 2.64
C LYS A 45 -16.58 9.55 1.89
N TYR A 46 -15.87 8.66 2.57
CA TYR A 46 -14.75 7.90 2.02
C TYR A 46 -14.96 6.39 2.22
N PRO A 47 -15.94 5.78 1.52
CA PRO A 47 -16.22 4.37 1.67
C PRO A 47 -15.02 3.54 1.19
N PRO A 48 -14.47 2.65 2.03
CA PRO A 48 -13.47 1.70 1.59
C PRO A 48 -14.04 0.74 0.54
N PRO A 49 -13.21 0.21 -0.38
CA PRO A 49 -13.64 -0.80 -1.34
C PRO A 49 -14.26 -2.03 -0.65
N GLU A 50 -15.20 -2.69 -1.34
CA GLU A 50 -15.77 -3.94 -0.86
C GLU A 50 -14.71 -5.04 -0.86
N ASN A 51 -14.64 -5.85 0.21
CA ASN A 51 -13.64 -6.91 0.38
C ASN A 51 -12.18 -6.44 0.16
N TRP A 52 -11.87 -5.20 0.56
CA TRP A 52 -10.58 -4.56 0.30
C TRP A 52 -9.39 -5.31 0.94
N ASN A 53 -8.63 -6.04 0.12
CA ASN A 53 -7.48 -6.83 0.55
C ASN A 53 -6.18 -6.00 0.62
N PHE A 54 -6.19 -4.91 1.39
CA PHE A 54 -4.97 -4.10 1.55
C PHE A 54 -3.90 -4.81 2.37
N GLN A 55 -4.26 -5.75 3.26
CA GLN A 55 -3.31 -6.57 4.00
C GLN A 55 -2.54 -7.50 3.07
N GLY A 56 -3.19 -8.12 2.07
CA GLY A 56 -2.51 -8.92 1.07
C GLY A 56 -1.51 -8.12 0.25
N ALA A 57 -1.90 -6.92 -0.21
CA ALA A 57 -0.97 -6.00 -0.88
C ALA A 57 0.19 -5.59 0.04
N ARG A 58 -0.08 -5.30 1.32
CA ARG A 58 0.94 -4.94 2.30
C ARG A 58 1.95 -6.07 2.50
N GLU A 59 1.48 -7.32 2.59
CA GLU A 59 2.37 -8.47 2.73
C GLU A 59 3.16 -8.75 1.46
N LEU A 60 2.56 -8.61 0.27
CA LEU A 60 3.28 -8.70 -1.00
C LEU A 60 4.43 -7.69 -1.10
N PHE A 61 4.22 -6.45 -0.62
CA PHE A 61 5.28 -5.44 -0.61
C PHE A 61 6.40 -5.72 0.41
N LYS A 62 6.09 -6.37 1.54
CA LYS A 62 7.09 -6.69 2.57
C LYS A 62 7.88 -7.96 2.26
N HIS A 63 7.18 -8.96 1.73
CA HIS A 63 7.68 -10.30 1.48
C HIS A 63 7.40 -10.68 0.02
N PRO A 64 7.92 -9.91 -0.96
CA PRO A 64 7.79 -10.29 -2.36
C PRO A 64 8.55 -11.58 -2.62
N GLU A 65 8.04 -12.39 -3.54
CA GLU A 65 8.79 -13.50 -4.08
C GLU A 65 9.96 -12.94 -4.93
N VAL A 66 11.17 -13.15 -4.45
CA VAL A 66 12.40 -12.67 -5.10
C VAL A 66 13.45 -13.77 -5.14
N THR A 67 14.25 -13.77 -6.20
CA THR A 67 15.39 -14.68 -6.32
C THR A 67 16.46 -14.35 -5.28
N ASP A 68 17.09 -15.38 -4.72
CA ASP A 68 18.24 -15.20 -3.81
C ASP A 68 19.40 -14.52 -4.55
N PRO A 69 19.81 -13.31 -4.15
CA PRO A 69 20.86 -12.56 -4.84
C PRO A 69 22.21 -13.28 -4.84
N GLU A 70 22.51 -14.12 -3.84
CA GLU A 70 23.78 -14.86 -3.75
C GLU A 70 23.88 -15.95 -4.82
N THR A 71 22.76 -16.35 -5.41
CA THR A 71 22.71 -17.33 -6.50
C THR A 71 22.91 -16.71 -7.88
N ILE A 72 22.98 -15.37 -7.98
CA ILE A 72 23.04 -14.64 -9.25
C ILE A 72 24.49 -14.25 -9.57
N ASP A 73 25.03 -14.75 -10.69
CA ASP A 73 26.32 -14.33 -11.26
C ASP A 73 26.08 -13.48 -12.52
N LEU A 74 26.17 -12.15 -12.37
CA LEU A 74 26.02 -11.21 -13.47
C LEU A 74 27.36 -11.00 -14.20
N LYS A 75 27.38 -11.26 -15.51
CA LYS A 75 28.55 -11.06 -16.38
C LYS A 75 28.21 -10.11 -17.53
N TRP A 76 29.04 -9.08 -17.69
CA TRP A 76 29.01 -8.17 -18.84
C TRP A 76 30.21 -8.49 -19.71
N VAL A 77 29.98 -8.85 -20.98
CA VAL A 77 31.02 -9.18 -21.96
C VAL A 77 30.92 -8.19 -23.13
N GLU A 78 32.06 -7.94 -23.80
CA GLU A 78 32.15 -7.05 -24.98
C GLU A 78 31.31 -7.54 -26.18
#